data_AF-A0A9P4H702-F1
#
_entry.id   AF-A0A9P4H702-F1
#
_cell.length_a   1.000
_cell.length_b   1.000
_cell.length_c   1.000
_cell.angle_alpha   90.00
_cell.angle_beta   90.00
_cell.angle_gamma   90.00
#
_symmetry.space_group_name_H-M   'P 1'
#
loop_
_entity.id
_entity.type
_entity.pdbx_description
1 polymer ?
#
loop_
_entity_poly.entity_id
_entity_poly.type
_entity_poly.pdbx_seq_one_letter_code
_entity_poly.pdbx_strand_id
1 'polypeptide(L)'
;MVERDQDSALMVSAILRVLTFEKLHLSHTCCYRIFEEIDPYTDFDRPSPDEAKVIHELERAEIELLATLVEEFQTKWASYKKPFATFIKGVWRPRMREIRTGREMNKDLYETELVRMGVTLIEPGRWHKNEHGYHGNSDDSGTSSETGSENESSSDGEQDGWYTTDEEEEEEEEENGAESVHEAGEDDTSSAIAHGTGENLSH
;
A
#
# COMPACT_ATOMS: atom_id res chain seq x y z
N MET A 1 29.97 9.31 4.26
CA MET A 1 29.01 8.40 3.60
C MET A 1 28.50 7.51 4.72
N VAL A 2 27.22 7.61 5.09
CA VAL A 2 26.70 6.85 6.24
C VAL A 2 26.48 5.42 5.77
N GLU A 3 27.30 4.48 6.22
CA GLU A 3 27.02 3.05 6.03
C GLU A 3 25.74 2.72 6.80
N ARG A 4 24.76 2.13 6.11
CA ARG A 4 23.54 1.66 6.75
C ARG A 4 23.72 0.21 7.16
N ASP A 5 23.35 -0.10 8.38
CA ASP A 5 23.36 -1.47 8.89
C ASP A 5 22.46 -2.39 8.06
N GLN A 6 22.92 -3.61 7.81
CA GLN A 6 22.19 -4.63 7.07
C GLN A 6 20.80 -4.92 7.70
N ASP A 7 20.72 -4.90 9.03
CA ASP A 7 19.47 -5.13 9.77
C ASP A 7 18.46 -4.00 9.53
N SER A 8 18.95 -2.76 9.42
CA SER A 8 18.12 -1.60 9.05
C SER A 8 17.57 -1.75 7.63
N ALA A 9 18.37 -2.26 6.69
CA ALA A 9 17.93 -2.49 5.32
C ALA A 9 16.83 -3.55 5.23
N LEU A 10 16.94 -4.65 5.98
CA LEU A 10 15.91 -5.69 6.06
C LEU A 10 14.60 -5.16 6.66
N MET A 11 14.69 -4.38 7.74
CA MET A 11 13.52 -3.78 8.37
C MET A 11 12.82 -2.79 7.43
N VAL A 12 13.57 -1.92 6.75
CA VAL A 12 12.99 -0.96 5.79
C VAL A 12 12.35 -1.69 4.61
N SER A 13 12.98 -2.75 4.10
CA SER A 13 12.41 -3.61 3.06
C SER A 13 11.06 -4.19 3.49
N ALA A 14 10.96 -4.74 4.70
CA ALA A 14 9.72 -5.27 5.24
C ALA A 14 8.64 -4.20 5.36
N ILE A 15 8.97 -3.02 5.90
CA ILE A 15 8.02 -1.90 6.03
C ILE A 15 7.52 -1.44 4.67
N LEU A 16 8.41 -1.25 3.69
CA LEU A 16 8.03 -0.86 2.33
C LEU A 16 7.13 -1.89 1.67
N ARG A 17 7.39 -3.18 1.89
CA ARG A 17 6.55 -4.26 1.38
C ARG A 17 5.13 -4.21 1.97
N VAL A 18 5.01 -4.09 3.29
CA VAL A 18 3.70 -4.00 3.97
C VAL A 18 2.92 -2.77 3.53
N LEU A 19 3.54 -1.58 3.57
CA LEU A 19 2.88 -0.34 3.16
C LEU A 19 2.42 -0.40 1.70
N THR A 20 3.25 -0.93 0.81
CA THR A 20 2.92 -1.04 -0.62
C THR A 20 1.82 -2.06 -0.84
N PHE A 21 1.86 -3.20 -0.15
CA PHE A 21 0.84 -4.23 -0.19
C PHE A 21 -0.54 -3.67 0.20
N GLU A 22 -0.63 -3.01 1.37
CA GLU A 22 -1.87 -2.37 1.84
C GLU A 22 -2.38 -1.34 0.83
N LYS A 23 -1.47 -0.56 0.25
CA LYS A 23 -1.83 0.50 -0.68
C LYS A 23 -2.30 -0.01 -2.04
N LEU A 24 -1.93 -1.24 -2.42
CA LEU A 24 -2.41 -1.93 -3.60
C LEU A 24 -3.71 -2.69 -3.36
N HIS A 25 -4.20 -2.77 -2.11
CA HIS A 25 -5.40 -3.50 -1.71
C HIS A 25 -5.35 -5.00 -2.06
N LEU A 26 -4.16 -5.60 -1.97
CA LEU A 26 -3.97 -7.04 -2.16
C LEU A 26 -4.59 -7.83 -1.00
N SER A 27 -5.12 -9.01 -1.30
CA SER A 27 -5.70 -9.91 -0.30
C SER A 27 -4.60 -10.64 0.46
N HIS A 28 -4.66 -10.68 1.79
CA HIS A 28 -3.71 -11.42 2.63
C HIS A 28 -3.93 -12.93 2.52
N THR A 29 -3.52 -13.54 1.41
CA THR A 29 -3.67 -14.97 1.16
C THR A 29 -2.58 -15.84 1.82
N CYS A 30 -1.45 -15.24 2.20
CA CYS A 30 -0.25 -15.98 2.63
C CYS A 30 -0.14 -16.23 4.15
N CYS A 31 -1.08 -15.75 4.96
CA CYS A 31 -0.96 -15.78 6.42
C CYS A 31 -1.33 -17.12 7.07
N TYR A 32 -1.05 -18.27 6.44
CA TYR A 32 -1.37 -19.59 7.02
C TYR A 32 -0.72 -19.85 8.38
N ARG A 33 0.42 -19.19 8.68
CA ARG A 33 1.09 -19.29 9.99
C ARG A 33 0.64 -18.25 10.99
N ILE A 34 0.29 -17.05 10.52
CA ILE A 34 -0.03 -15.91 11.39
C ILE A 34 -1.50 -15.93 11.79
N PHE A 35 -2.36 -16.59 11.00
CA PHE A 35 -3.78 -16.72 11.31
C PHE A 35 -4.04 -17.49 12.61
N GLU A 36 -3.21 -18.49 12.93
CA GLU A 36 -3.29 -19.22 14.20
C GLU A 36 -2.82 -18.36 15.40
N GLU A 37 -2.07 -17.28 15.14
CA GLU A 37 -1.48 -16.41 16.16
C GLU A 37 -2.23 -15.08 16.34
N ILE A 38 -2.96 -14.59 15.33
CA ILE A 38 -3.51 -13.21 15.33
C ILE A 38 -4.80 -13.08 16.13
N ASP A 39 -5.74 -14.03 16.07
CA ASP A 39 -6.87 -14.06 17.01
C ASP A 39 -7.75 -15.30 16.79
N PRO A 40 -7.98 -16.18 17.79
CA PRO A 40 -9.02 -17.20 17.70
C PRO A 40 -10.45 -16.63 17.71
N TYR A 41 -10.63 -15.33 17.94
CA TYR A 41 -11.94 -14.67 18.08
C TYR A 41 -12.38 -13.82 16.87
N THR A 42 -11.60 -13.81 15.78
CA THR A 42 -12.02 -13.11 14.56
C THR A 42 -12.74 -14.06 13.61
N ASP A 43 -13.98 -13.72 13.22
CA ASP A 43 -14.82 -14.42 12.24
C ASP A 43 -14.29 -14.29 10.79
N PHE A 44 -12.97 -14.23 10.59
CA PHE A 44 -12.40 -14.26 9.25
C PHE A 44 -12.32 -15.70 8.77
N ASP A 45 -13.26 -16.10 7.90
CA ASP A 45 -13.14 -17.39 7.24
C ASP A 45 -11.86 -17.42 6.39
N ARG A 46 -10.94 -18.30 6.77
CA ARG A 46 -9.71 -18.57 6.05
C ARG A 46 -10.07 -19.05 4.63
N PRO A 47 -9.52 -18.45 3.56
CA PRO A 47 -9.69 -18.98 2.22
C PRO A 47 -9.18 -20.42 2.14
N SER A 48 -9.98 -21.30 1.57
CA SER A 48 -9.55 -22.65 1.22
C SER A 48 -8.34 -22.60 0.28
N PRO A 49 -7.53 -23.66 0.19
CA PRO A 49 -6.38 -23.68 -0.72
C PRO A 49 -6.74 -23.40 -2.19
N ASP A 50 -7.95 -23.76 -2.63
CA ASP A 50 -8.41 -23.49 -3.99
C ASP A 50 -8.89 -22.06 -4.16
N GLU A 51 -9.58 -21.47 -3.19
CA GLU A 51 -9.90 -20.03 -3.18
C GLU A 51 -8.63 -19.19 -3.15
N ALA A 52 -7.64 -19.56 -2.34
CA ALA A 52 -6.35 -18.88 -2.30
C ALA A 52 -5.65 -18.89 -3.67
N LYS A 53 -5.71 -20.01 -4.42
CA LYS A 53 -5.18 -20.06 -5.80
C LYS A 53 -5.94 -19.12 -6.73
N VAL A 54 -7.27 -19.08 -6.63
CA VAL A 54 -8.09 -18.18 -7.45
C VAL A 54 -7.75 -16.73 -7.15
N ILE A 55 -7.64 -16.35 -5.87
CA ILE A 55 -7.24 -15.01 -5.46
C ILE A 55 -5.84 -14.67 -5.99
N HIS A 56 -4.87 -15.58 -5.86
CA HIS A 56 -3.52 -15.40 -6.41
C HIS A 56 -3.52 -15.22 -7.93
N GLU A 57 -4.40 -15.92 -8.66
CA GLU A 57 -4.52 -15.79 -10.10
C GLU A 57 -5.09 -14.42 -10.48
N LEU A 58 -6.16 -14.01 -9.80
CA LEU A 58 -6.82 -12.72 -10.01
C LEU A 58 -5.90 -11.55 -9.68
N GLU A 59 -5.09 -11.68 -8.63
CA GLU A 59 -4.19 -10.62 -8.13
C GLU A 59 -2.76 -10.75 -8.69
N ARG A 60 -2.50 -11.65 -9.65
CA ARG A 60 -1.14 -11.91 -10.15
C ARG A 60 -0.45 -10.62 -10.63
N ALA A 61 -1.16 -9.80 -11.41
CA ALA A 61 -0.61 -8.57 -11.95
C ALA A 61 -0.26 -7.56 -10.85
N GLU A 62 -1.07 -7.48 -9.80
CA GLU A 62 -0.86 -6.64 -8.63
C GLU A 62 0.31 -7.15 -7.77
N ILE A 63 0.47 -8.47 -7.65
CA ILE A 63 1.60 -9.10 -6.94
C ILE A 63 2.91 -8.84 -7.68
N GLU A 64 2.91 -8.93 -9.01
CA GLU A 64 4.07 -8.56 -9.84
C GLU A 64 4.42 -7.08 -9.68
N LEU A 65 3.40 -6.20 -9.74
CA LEU A 65 3.59 -4.77 -9.50
C LEU A 65 4.14 -4.48 -8.11
N LEU A 66 3.69 -5.18 -7.07
CA LEU A 66 4.23 -5.07 -5.72
C LEU A 66 5.74 -5.36 -5.71
N ALA A 67 6.17 -6.46 -6.35
CA ALA A 67 7.59 -6.82 -6.40
C ALA A 67 8.43 -5.72 -7.07
N THR A 68 7.99 -5.21 -8.22
CA THR A 68 8.66 -4.12 -8.93
C THR A 68 8.72 -2.83 -8.11
N LEU A 69 7.61 -2.45 -7.45
CA LEU A 69 7.57 -1.23 -6.63
C LEU A 69 8.48 -1.35 -5.40
N VAL A 70 8.50 -2.50 -4.75
CA VAL A 70 9.38 -2.74 -3.59
C VAL A 70 10.85 -2.65 -4.00
N GLU A 71 11.24 -3.26 -5.13
CA GLU A 71 12.60 -3.15 -5.68
C GLU A 71 12.95 -1.70 -6.04
N GLU A 72 12.03 -0.97 -6.68
CA GLU A 72 12.17 0.45 -7.01
C GLU A 72 12.42 1.28 -5.73
N PHE A 73 11.62 1.07 -4.69
CA PHE A 73 11.73 1.81 -3.44
C PHE A 73 12.98 1.44 -2.65
N GLN A 74 13.39 0.17 -2.62
CA GLN A 74 14.65 -0.24 -1.98
C GLN A 74 15.85 0.43 -2.66
N THR A 75 15.87 0.45 -4.00
CA THR A 75 16.93 1.10 -4.78
C THR A 75 16.98 2.61 -4.51
N LYS A 76 15.83 3.28 -4.52
CA LYS A 76 15.74 4.71 -4.19
C LYS A 76 16.13 4.97 -2.73
N TRP A 77 15.72 4.10 -1.80
CA TRP A 77 16.07 4.23 -0.40
C TRP A 77 17.58 4.13 -0.18
N ALA A 78 18.24 3.15 -0.80
CA ALA A 78 19.69 2.94 -0.69
C ALA A 78 20.51 4.21 -1.01
N SER A 79 20.07 5.03 -1.97
CA SER A 79 20.72 6.28 -2.35
C SER A 79 20.18 7.53 -1.62
N TYR A 80 19.07 7.42 -0.89
CA TYR A 80 18.44 8.54 -0.21
C TYR A 80 19.17 8.91 1.08
N LYS A 81 19.46 10.19 1.33
CA LYS A 81 20.27 10.63 2.49
C LYS A 81 19.47 11.12 3.70
N LYS A 82 18.17 11.32 3.55
CA LYS A 82 17.29 11.91 4.59
C LYS A 82 16.56 10.81 5.39
N PRO A 83 15.94 11.14 6.54
CA PRO A 83 15.22 10.17 7.37
C PRO A 83 14.09 9.45 6.63
N PHE A 84 13.76 8.24 7.08
CA PHE A 84 12.76 7.37 6.44
C PHE A 84 11.38 8.03 6.31
N ALA A 85 10.94 8.79 7.31
CA ALA A 85 9.69 9.55 7.25
C ALA A 85 9.63 10.51 6.06
N THR A 86 10.75 11.14 5.71
CA THR A 86 10.84 12.04 4.55
C THR A 86 10.85 11.27 3.23
N PHE A 87 11.39 10.04 3.20
CA PHE A 87 11.30 9.15 2.05
C PHE A 87 9.86 8.72 1.80
N ILE A 88 9.12 8.35 2.84
CA ILE A 88 7.70 8.00 2.73
C ILE A 88 6.90 9.17 2.14
N LYS A 89 7.11 10.39 2.66
CA LYS A 89 6.40 11.58 2.19
C LYS A 89 6.82 12.02 0.78
N GLY A 90 8.11 11.98 0.48
CA GLY A 90 8.69 12.57 -0.74
C GLY A 90 8.84 11.62 -1.92
N VAL A 91 8.92 10.30 -1.69
CA VAL A 91 9.17 9.31 -2.75
C VAL A 91 8.02 8.31 -2.83
N TRP A 92 7.73 7.61 -1.73
CA TRP A 92 6.75 6.52 -1.72
C TRP A 92 5.32 7.01 -1.96
N ARG A 93 4.84 7.99 -1.18
CA ARG A 93 3.46 8.50 -1.29
C ARG A 93 3.13 9.07 -2.69
N PRO A 94 3.99 9.91 -3.30
CA PRO A 94 3.76 10.40 -4.66
C PRO A 94 3.70 9.27 -5.69
N ARG A 95 4.61 8.30 -5.61
CA ARG A 95 4.63 7.16 -6.53
C ARG A 95 3.37 6.30 -6.42
N MET A 96 2.92 6.00 -5.20
CA MET A 96 1.67 5.26 -5.00
C MET A 96 0.43 6.02 -5.47
N ARG A 97 0.45 7.36 -5.42
CA ARG A 97 -0.62 8.19 -5.97
C ARG A 97 -0.66 8.08 -7.50
N GLU A 98 0.49 8.14 -8.15
CA GLU A 98 0.60 7.97 -9.61
C GLU A 98 0.03 6.62 -10.06
N ILE A 99 0.42 5.52 -9.39
CA ILE A 99 -0.11 4.19 -9.67
C ILE A 99 -1.63 4.15 -9.53
N ARG A 100 -2.18 4.75 -8.46
CA ARG A 100 -3.63 4.82 -8.25
C ARG A 100 -4.33 5.61 -9.37
N THR A 101 -3.81 6.79 -9.71
CA THR A 101 -4.39 7.61 -10.78
C THR A 101 -4.34 6.88 -12.13
N GLY A 102 -3.24 6.20 -12.44
CA GLY A 102 -3.15 5.38 -13.65
C GLY A 102 -4.20 4.26 -13.71
N ARG A 103 -4.49 3.62 -12.57
CA ARG A 103 -5.55 2.60 -12.48
C ARG A 103 -6.95 3.19 -12.69
N GLU A 104 -7.25 4.34 -12.07
CA GLU A 104 -8.56 5.00 -12.22
C GLU A 104 -8.80 5.39 -13.69
N MET A 105 -7.79 5.97 -14.35
CA MET A 105 -7.90 6.33 -15.76
C MET A 105 -8.13 5.12 -16.67
N ASN A 106 -7.47 3.99 -16.38
CA ASN A 106 -7.69 2.75 -17.14
C ASN A 106 -9.10 2.19 -16.96
N LYS A 107 -9.67 2.34 -15.75
CA LYS A 107 -11.04 1.95 -15.45
C LYS A 107 -12.03 2.81 -16.25
N ASP A 108 -11.88 4.13 -16.25
CA ASP A 108 -12.75 5.05 -16.99
C ASP A 108 -12.73 4.76 -18.51
N LEU A 109 -11.55 4.47 -19.06
CA LEU A 109 -11.38 4.08 -20.46
C LEU A 109 -12.08 2.76 -20.78
N TYR A 110 -11.94 1.77 -19.89
CA TYR A 110 -12.61 0.48 -20.04
C TYR A 110 -14.13 0.61 -19.98
N GLU A 111 -14.67 1.38 -19.02
CA GLU A 111 -16.11 1.62 -18.91
C GLU A 111 -16.67 2.33 -20.15
N THR A 112 -15.94 3.33 -20.67
CA THR A 112 -16.31 4.03 -21.91
C THR A 112 -16.37 3.08 -23.09
N GLU A 113 -15.41 2.16 -23.19
CA GLU A 113 -15.34 1.18 -24.27
C GLU A 113 -16.46 0.13 -24.17
N LEU A 114 -16.82 -0.30 -22.96
CA LEU A 114 -17.98 -1.17 -22.73
C LEU A 114 -19.29 -0.51 -23.17
N VAL A 115 -19.49 0.76 -22.81
CA VAL A 115 -20.67 1.54 -23.25
C VAL A 115 -20.70 1.66 -24.77
N ARG A 116 -19.55 1.88 -25.41
CA ARG A 116 -19.42 1.91 -26.88
C ARG A 116 -19.85 0.59 -27.53
N MET A 117 -19.59 -0.54 -26.88
CA MET A 117 -20.04 -1.87 -27.32
C MET A 117 -21.51 -2.18 -26.98
N GLY A 118 -22.25 -1.25 -26.37
CA GLY A 118 -23.65 -1.43 -25.99
C GLY A 118 -23.85 -2.19 -24.68
N VAL A 119 -22.79 -2.41 -23.89
CA VAL A 119 -22.89 -2.99 -22.55
C VAL A 119 -23.41 -1.92 -21.59
N THR A 120 -24.49 -2.24 -20.87
CA THR A 120 -25.05 -1.35 -19.85
C THR A 120 -24.52 -1.77 -18.48
N LEU A 121 -23.73 -0.91 -17.84
CA LEU A 121 -23.23 -1.15 -16.48
C LEU A 121 -24.36 -0.86 -15.47
N ILE A 122 -24.72 -1.87 -14.67
CA ILE A 122 -25.66 -1.70 -13.56
C ILE A 122 -24.84 -1.38 -12.31
N GLU A 123 -25.04 -0.21 -11.73
CA GLU A 123 -24.33 0.18 -10.51
C GLU A 123 -24.59 -0.82 -9.36
N PRO A 124 -23.52 -1.30 -8.69
CA PRO A 124 -23.65 -2.18 -7.54
C PRO A 124 -24.34 -1.43 -6.40
N GLY A 125 -25.62 -1.75 -6.19
CA GLY A 125 -26.52 -1.05 -5.26
C GLY A 125 -27.95 -0.96 -5.76
N ARG A 126 -28.18 -1.10 -7.07
CA ARG A 126 -29.52 -1.14 -7.68
C ARG A 126 -30.14 -2.54 -7.76
N TRP A 127 -29.45 -3.57 -7.26
CA TRP A 127 -29.94 -4.96 -7.27
C TRP A 127 -31.07 -5.25 -6.27
N HIS A 128 -31.35 -4.33 -5.34
CA HIS A 128 -32.45 -4.44 -4.39
C HIS A 128 -33.51 -3.36 -4.64
N LYS A 129 -34.40 -3.58 -5.62
CA LYS A 129 -35.77 -3.01 -5.63
C LYS A 129 -36.64 -3.41 -6.82
N ASN A 130 -36.29 -4.45 -7.58
CA ASN A 130 -37.26 -5.08 -8.46
C ASN A 130 -37.86 -6.25 -7.70
N GLU A 131 -38.86 -5.91 -6.88
CA GLU A 131 -39.94 -6.77 -6.44
C GLU A 131 -40.54 -7.47 -7.66
N HIS A 132 -40.04 -8.66 -8.00
CA HIS A 132 -40.81 -9.61 -8.77
C HIS A 132 -40.97 -10.86 -7.91
N GLY A 133 -42.12 -10.90 -7.23
CA GLY A 133 -42.54 -11.95 -6.35
C GLY A 133 -42.50 -13.32 -7.03
N TYR A 134 -41.58 -14.16 -6.54
CA TYR A 134 -41.87 -15.58 -6.49
C TYR A 134 -42.82 -15.81 -5.31
N HIS A 135 -44.12 -15.73 -5.58
CA HIS A 135 -45.15 -16.33 -4.74
C HIS A 135 -44.99 -17.86 -4.80
N GLY A 136 -44.07 -18.38 -3.99
CA GLY A 136 -44.08 -19.78 -3.59
C GLY A 136 -45.12 -19.94 -2.48
N ASN A 137 -46.32 -20.39 -2.83
CA ASN A 137 -47.27 -20.88 -1.84
C ASN A 137 -46.67 -22.11 -1.16
N SER A 138 -46.21 -21.94 0.08
CA SER A 138 -45.91 -23.03 0.99
C SER A 138 -46.53 -22.70 2.33
N ASP A 139 -47.80 -23.03 2.40
CA ASP A 139 -48.65 -23.09 3.57
C ASP A 139 -48.17 -24.24 4.48
N ASP A 140 -47.50 -23.93 5.60
CA ASP A 140 -47.56 -24.79 6.80
C ASP A 140 -47.17 -24.05 8.11
N SER A 141 -48.20 -23.92 8.96
CA SER A 141 -48.22 -24.04 10.44
C SER A 141 -47.12 -23.44 11.33
N GLY A 142 -47.42 -22.26 11.87
CA GLY A 142 -47.53 -21.96 13.31
C GLY A 142 -46.53 -22.52 14.33
N THR A 143 -45.83 -21.60 15.02
CA THR A 143 -45.77 -21.61 16.49
C THR A 143 -45.37 -20.23 17.02
N SER A 144 -46.20 -19.74 17.93
CA SER A 144 -46.04 -18.50 18.69
C SER A 144 -45.21 -18.76 19.94
N SER A 145 -44.14 -17.99 20.13
CA SER A 145 -43.57 -17.77 21.47
C SER A 145 -43.14 -16.32 21.61
N GLU A 146 -43.79 -15.67 22.56
CA GLU A 146 -43.60 -14.30 23.01
C GLU A 146 -42.32 -14.16 23.86
N THR A 147 -41.99 -12.90 24.14
CA THR A 147 -41.30 -12.36 25.34
C THR A 147 -39.84 -11.94 25.21
N GLY A 148 -39.64 -10.64 25.51
CA GLY A 148 -38.48 -10.14 26.24
C GLY A 148 -37.36 -9.50 25.42
N SER A 149 -37.51 -8.23 25.02
CA SER A 149 -36.34 -7.38 24.75
C SER A 149 -36.39 -6.20 25.71
N GLU A 150 -35.72 -6.40 26.84
CA GLU A 150 -35.41 -5.34 27.78
C GLU A 150 -34.28 -4.48 27.23
N ASN A 151 -34.43 -3.21 27.52
CA ASN A 151 -33.67 -2.07 27.08
C ASN A 151 -32.45 -1.90 27.98
N GLU A 152 -31.24 -1.95 27.42
CA GLU A 152 -30.04 -1.49 28.11
C GLU A 152 -29.17 -0.60 27.22
N SER A 153 -29.38 0.70 27.45
CA SER A 153 -28.56 1.83 27.03
C SER A 153 -27.16 1.72 27.64
N SER A 154 -26.15 1.44 26.83
CA SER A 154 -24.73 1.62 27.17
C SER A 154 -24.21 2.82 26.37
N SER A 155 -24.23 4.00 26.98
CA SER A 155 -23.13 4.59 27.76
C SER A 155 -22.01 5.09 26.84
N ASP A 156 -22.22 6.33 26.44
CA ASP A 156 -21.26 7.32 25.98
C ASP A 156 -19.93 7.21 26.75
N GLY A 157 -18.84 7.17 26.01
CA GLY A 157 -17.48 6.97 26.50
C GLY A 157 -16.49 7.55 25.52
N GLU A 158 -16.63 8.85 25.25
CA GLU A 158 -15.62 9.68 24.59
C GLU A 158 -14.29 9.57 25.36
N GLN A 159 -13.36 8.78 24.82
CA GLN A 159 -12.00 8.67 25.34
C GLN A 159 -11.03 9.02 24.22
N ASP A 160 -11.06 10.27 23.77
CA ASP A 160 -9.96 10.88 22.99
C ASP A 160 -9.18 11.83 23.92
N GLY A 161 -8.37 11.21 24.77
CA GLY A 161 -7.25 11.87 25.43
C GLY A 161 -6.19 12.22 24.40
N TRP A 162 -6.27 13.43 23.86
CA TRP A 162 -5.20 14.06 23.10
C TRP A 162 -3.96 14.16 24.01
N TYR A 163 -2.97 13.30 23.78
CA TYR A 163 -1.62 13.51 24.28
C TYR A 163 -1.07 14.81 23.68
N THR A 164 -1.15 15.90 24.44
CA THR A 164 -0.29 17.07 24.23
C THR A 164 1.10 16.67 24.68
N THR A 165 1.99 16.45 23.70
CA THR A 165 3.42 16.48 23.97
C THR A 165 3.75 17.94 24.21
N ASP A 166 3.77 18.34 25.49
CA ASP A 166 4.39 19.59 25.90
C ASP A 166 5.88 19.49 25.55
N GLU A 167 6.26 20.30 24.57
CA GLU A 167 7.63 20.61 24.20
C GLU A 167 8.22 21.48 25.32
N GLU A 168 8.89 20.85 26.29
CA GLU A 168 9.95 21.51 27.06
C GLU A 168 11.29 20.95 26.54
N GLU A 169 11.82 21.56 25.48
CA GLU A 169 13.25 21.45 25.19
C GLU A 169 13.95 22.67 25.81
N GLU A 170 14.66 22.37 26.88
CA GLU A 170 15.60 23.22 27.59
C GLU A 170 16.69 23.76 26.64
N GLU A 171 17.06 24.99 26.97
CA GLU A 171 18.18 25.76 26.46
C GLU A 171 19.53 25.05 26.68
N GLU A 172 20.50 25.32 25.80
CA GLU A 172 21.91 25.63 26.09
C GLU A 172 22.67 25.65 24.74
N GLU A 173 22.93 26.84 24.20
CA GLU A 173 24.22 27.55 24.25
C GLU A 173 25.41 26.76 23.68
N GLU A 174 25.97 27.20 22.55
CA GLU A 174 27.25 27.93 22.54
C GLU A 174 27.74 28.25 21.11
N GLU A 175 27.88 29.56 20.94
CA GLU A 175 28.88 30.31 20.19
C GLU A 175 30.14 29.55 19.74
N ASN A 176 30.48 29.67 18.44
CA ASN A 176 31.83 29.79 17.84
C ASN A 176 31.64 29.79 16.31
N GLY A 177 31.97 30.82 15.52
CA GLY A 177 33.12 31.71 15.60
C GLY A 177 34.00 31.48 14.36
N ALA A 178 34.10 32.50 13.50
CA ALA A 178 35.07 32.71 12.40
C ALA A 178 35.04 31.72 11.20
N GLU A 179 34.71 32.17 9.99
CA GLU A 179 35.56 32.96 9.07
C GLU A 179 36.81 32.18 8.60
N SER A 180 36.80 31.77 7.32
CA SER A 180 38.01 31.58 6.52
C SER A 180 37.63 31.38 5.05
N VAL A 181 37.72 32.47 4.31
CA VAL A 181 37.79 32.55 2.85
C VAL A 181 39.09 31.90 2.37
N HIS A 182 39.03 30.91 1.48
CA HIS A 182 40.10 30.47 0.57
C HIS A 182 39.47 29.50 -0.44
N GLU A 183 39.81 29.41 -1.71
CA GLU A 183 40.53 30.22 -2.69
C GLU A 183 40.26 29.47 -4.02
N ALA A 184 40.22 30.19 -5.13
CA ALA A 184 40.02 29.59 -6.44
C ALA A 184 41.19 28.63 -6.78
N GLY A 185 40.86 27.42 -7.22
CA GLY A 185 41.79 26.47 -7.82
C GLY A 185 41.26 26.02 -9.17
N GLU A 186 41.63 26.77 -10.20
CA GLU A 186 41.55 26.34 -11.59
C GLU A 186 42.67 25.31 -11.82
N ASP A 187 42.33 24.06 -12.10
CA ASP A 187 43.27 23.11 -12.70
C ASP A 187 42.65 22.52 -13.98
N ASP A 188 43.00 23.22 -15.05
CA ASP A 188 43.20 22.73 -16.40
C ASP A 188 44.06 21.44 -16.37
N THR A 189 43.60 20.35 -17.00
CA THR A 189 44.48 19.46 -17.78
C THR A 189 43.67 18.41 -18.57
N SER A 190 43.60 18.66 -19.87
CA SER A 190 44.11 17.75 -20.92
C SER A 190 43.65 16.27 -20.96
N SER A 191 42.98 15.98 -22.08
CA SER A 191 43.35 14.91 -23.04
C SER A 191 43.07 13.45 -22.68
N ALA A 192 42.22 12.79 -23.47
CA ALA A 192 42.71 11.81 -24.46
C ALA A 192 41.56 11.09 -25.17
N ILE A 193 41.74 10.99 -26.48
CA ILE A 193 40.98 10.24 -27.47
C ILE A 193 41.26 8.73 -27.29
N ALA A 194 40.24 7.88 -27.42
CA ALA A 194 40.45 6.51 -27.89
C ALA A 194 39.20 6.00 -28.64
N HIS A 195 39.32 5.95 -29.95
CA HIS A 195 38.50 5.15 -30.85
C HIS A 195 38.65 3.66 -30.50
N GLY A 196 37.54 2.93 -30.50
CA GLY A 196 37.51 1.47 -30.37
C GLY A 196 36.42 0.87 -31.24
N THR A 197 36.66 0.83 -32.55
CA THR A 197 35.97 -0.05 -33.50
C THR A 197 36.40 -1.50 -33.22
N GLY A 198 35.43 -2.40 -33.05
CA GLY A 198 35.68 -3.82 -32.87
C GLY A 198 34.51 -4.63 -33.41
N GLU A 199 34.52 -4.81 -34.72
CA GLU A 199 33.77 -5.85 -35.43
C GLU A 199 34.10 -7.22 -34.84
N ASN A 200 33.10 -8.09 -34.71
CA ASN A 200 33.32 -9.53 -34.81
C ASN A 200 32.01 -10.22 -35.22
N LEU A 201 31.87 -10.42 -36.54
CA LEU A 201 31.15 -11.56 -37.10
C LEU A 201 31.97 -12.82 -36.81
N SER A 202 31.33 -13.87 -36.30
CA SER A 202 31.78 -15.24 -36.53
C SER A 202 30.63 -16.22 -36.38
N HIS A 203 30.30 -16.82 -37.53
CA HIS A 203 29.77 -18.16 -37.80
C HIS A 203 28.44 -18.62 -37.22
#